data_AF-A0A927LTG5-F1
#
_entry.id   AF-A0A927LTG5-F1
#
_cell.length_a   1.000
_cell.length_b   1.000
_cell.length_c   1.000
_cell.angle_alpha   90.00
_cell.angle_beta   90.00
_cell.angle_gamma   90.00
#
_symmetry.space_group_name_H-M   'P 1'
#
loop_
_entity.id
_entity.type
_entity.pdbx_description
1 polymer ?
#
loop_
_entity_poly.entity_id
_entity_poly.type
_entity_poly.pdbx_seq_one_letter_code
_entity_poly.pdbx_strand_id
1 'polypeptide(L)'
;MALSFYQTYLHIESFMKYGDPMQSVFSSRVIDRALLRIESYKKLTDLLQSTANNEGKCSLSVKVLSNFMDTTTQDITSTLKKLSDFGIIQSNRSLNEFKVLQPDLEQSPIGLAQSLLRLLVDKPDCSFQQQADELQVSLQELEILYGYFVIILK
;
A
#
# COMPACT_ATOMS: atom_id res chain seq x y z
N MET A 1 0.16 -9.64 -20.77
CA MET A 1 -1.30 -9.63 -20.58
C MET A 1 -1.53 -9.58 -19.08
N ALA A 2 -2.06 -8.49 -18.53
CA ALA A 2 -2.23 -8.35 -17.08
C ALA A 2 -3.49 -9.12 -16.66
N LEU A 3 -3.38 -10.05 -15.71
CA LEU A 3 -4.52 -10.73 -15.11
C LEU A 3 -5.49 -9.69 -14.53
N SER A 4 -6.78 -9.87 -14.78
CA SER A 4 -7.80 -8.98 -14.24
C SER A 4 -7.88 -9.16 -12.71
N PHE A 5 -8.19 -8.08 -11.99
CA PHE A 5 -8.32 -8.05 -10.53
C PHE A 5 -9.13 -9.22 -9.95
N TYR A 6 -10.21 -9.61 -10.63
CA TYR A 6 -11.08 -10.72 -10.23
C TYR A 6 -10.36 -12.08 -10.30
N GLN A 7 -9.49 -12.28 -11.29
CA GLN A 7 -8.68 -13.48 -11.42
C GLN A 7 -7.60 -13.56 -10.34
N THR A 8 -7.02 -12.42 -9.93
CA THR A 8 -6.08 -12.34 -8.81
C THR A 8 -6.76 -12.67 -7.48
N TYR A 9 -7.96 -12.12 -7.23
CA TYR A 9 -8.74 -12.42 -6.03
C TYR A 9 -9.16 -13.89 -5.96
N LEU A 10 -9.69 -14.44 -7.07
CA LEU A 10 -10.08 -15.85 -7.14
C LEU A 10 -8.88 -16.80 -7.03
N HIS A 11 -7.71 -16.43 -7.54
CA HIS A 11 -6.49 -17.21 -7.34
C HIS A 11 -5.99 -17.13 -5.91
N ILE A 12 -6.09 -15.98 -5.24
CA ILE A 12 -5.75 -15.89 -3.81
C ILE A 12 -6.70 -16.78 -3.01
N GLU A 13 -8.02 -16.70 -3.22
CA GLU A 13 -8.98 -17.58 -2.53
C GLU A 13 -8.79 -19.07 -2.85
N SER A 14 -8.54 -19.41 -4.12
CA SER A 14 -8.25 -20.78 -4.56
C SER A 14 -6.93 -21.27 -3.97
N PHE A 15 -5.91 -20.42 -3.91
CA PHE A 15 -4.62 -20.75 -3.29
C PHE A 15 -4.75 -20.98 -1.78
N MET A 16 -5.43 -20.08 -1.08
CA MET A 16 -5.66 -20.21 0.37
C MET A 16 -6.45 -21.47 0.71
N LYS A 17 -7.30 -21.95 -0.21
CA LYS A 17 -8.07 -23.20 -0.06
C LYS A 17 -7.35 -24.47 -0.55
N TYR A 18 -6.50 -24.38 -1.57
CA TYR A 18 -6.04 -25.56 -2.33
C TYR A 18 -4.52 -25.65 -2.54
N GLY A 19 -3.72 -24.66 -2.13
CA GLY A 19 -2.26 -24.73 -2.11
C GLY A 19 -1.53 -24.55 -3.45
N ASP A 20 -2.21 -24.08 -4.50
CA ASP A 20 -1.62 -23.84 -5.84
C ASP A 20 -0.53 -22.74 -5.88
N PRO A 21 0.64 -22.94 -6.50
CA PRO A 21 1.73 -21.97 -6.46
C PRO A 21 1.33 -20.57 -6.97
N MET A 22 1.43 -19.55 -6.10
CA MET A 22 1.09 -18.13 -6.33
C MET A 22 1.84 -17.46 -7.50
N GLN A 23 2.86 -18.11 -8.06
CA GLN A 23 3.81 -17.51 -9.00
C GLN A 23 3.18 -16.98 -10.30
N SER A 24 1.99 -17.45 -10.68
CA SER A 24 1.33 -16.98 -11.91
C SER A 24 0.69 -15.59 -11.77
N VAL A 25 0.38 -15.15 -10.55
CA VAL A 25 -0.41 -13.93 -10.29
C VAL A 25 0.45 -12.74 -9.86
N PHE A 26 1.53 -13.00 -9.11
CA PHE A 26 2.44 -11.99 -8.59
C PHE A 26 3.69 -11.88 -9.44
N SER A 27 3.52 -11.61 -10.73
CA SER A 27 4.67 -11.31 -11.59
C SER A 27 5.47 -10.13 -11.01
N SER A 28 6.78 -10.10 -11.23
CA SER A 28 7.67 -9.00 -10.81
C SER A 28 7.08 -7.63 -11.13
N ARG A 29 6.50 -7.46 -12.33
CA ARG A 29 5.86 -6.21 -12.78
C ARG A 29 4.67 -5.74 -11.93
N VAL A 30 3.97 -6.66 -11.26
CA VAL A 30 2.85 -6.33 -10.37
C VAL A 30 3.40 -5.92 -9.00
N ILE A 31 4.41 -6.65 -8.51
CA ILE A 31 5.10 -6.33 -7.27
C ILE A 31 5.78 -4.96 -7.35
N ASP A 32 6.53 -4.68 -8.43
CA ASP A 32 7.20 -3.40 -8.66
C ASP A 32 6.21 -2.24 -8.65
N ARG A 33 5.05 -2.42 -9.30
CA ARG A 33 3.99 -1.40 -9.32
C ARG A 33 3.41 -1.11 -7.95
N ALA A 34 3.23 -2.13 -7.11
CA ALA A 34 2.75 -1.94 -5.76
C ALA A 34 3.81 -1.26 -4.88
N LEU A 35 5.08 -1.66 -5.00
CA LEU A 35 6.19 -1.01 -4.29
C LEU A 35 6.27 0.48 -4.64
N LEU A 36 6.14 0.85 -5.92
CA LEU A 36 6.09 2.26 -6.35
C LEU A 36 4.90 3.02 -5.75
N ARG A 37 3.72 2.39 -5.64
CA ARG A 37 2.56 3.00 -4.96
C ARG A 37 2.85 3.25 -3.49
N ILE A 38 3.44 2.28 -2.80
CA ILE A 38 3.83 2.41 -1.39
C ILE A 38 4.86 3.53 -1.20
N GLU A 39 5.83 3.67 -2.10
CA GLU A 39 6.78 4.79 -2.05
C GLU A 39 6.08 6.14 -2.23
N SER A 40 5.11 6.24 -3.15
CA SER A 40 4.30 7.45 -3.31
C SER A 40 3.48 7.77 -2.06
N TYR A 41 2.99 6.75 -1.36
CA TYR A 41 2.27 6.91 -0.08
C TYR A 41 3.18 7.48 1.01
N LYS A 42 4.40 6.94 1.14
CA LYS A 42 5.42 7.44 2.06
C LYS A 42 5.79 8.90 1.76
N LYS A 43 6.19 9.19 0.52
CA LYS A 43 6.55 10.54 0.07
C LYS A 43 5.45 11.57 0.30
N LEU A 44 4.19 11.23 0.00
CA LEU A 44 3.09 12.16 0.25
C LEU A 44 2.87 12.38 1.75
N THR A 45 2.99 11.33 2.56
CA THR A 45 2.86 11.43 4.02
C THR A 45 3.94 12.33 4.61
N ASP A 46 5.19 12.16 4.17
CA ASP A 46 6.32 13.00 4.57
C ASP A 46 6.12 14.46 4.14
N LEU A 47 5.63 14.68 2.91
CA LEU A 47 5.32 16.01 2.42
C LEU A 47 4.24 16.69 3.27
N LEU A 48 3.16 15.98 3.60
CA LEU A 48 2.09 16.51 4.45
C LEU A 48 2.61 16.87 5.85
N GLN A 49 3.53 16.08 6.42
CA GLN A 49 4.16 16.41 7.72
C GLN A 49 5.08 17.63 7.62
N SER A 50 5.96 17.66 6.62
CA SER A 50 6.95 18.74 6.45
C SER A 50 6.31 20.09 6.14
N THR A 51 5.08 20.08 5.64
CA THR A 51 4.31 21.29 5.28
C THR A 51 3.18 21.59 6.26
N ALA A 52 3.11 20.84 7.37
CA ALA A 52 2.11 21.04 8.39
C ALA A 52 2.38 22.33 9.20
N ASN A 53 1.30 22.99 9.61
CA ASN A 53 1.35 24.09 10.56
C ASN A 53 1.57 23.58 12.00
N ASN A 54 1.56 24.51 12.98
CA ASN A 54 1.73 24.19 14.40
C ASN A 54 0.64 23.27 14.99
N GLU A 55 -0.49 23.09 14.29
CA GLU A 55 -1.56 22.15 14.68
C GLU A 55 -1.38 20.75 14.04
N GLY A 56 -0.32 20.55 13.25
CA GLY A 56 -0.08 19.32 12.49
C GLY A 56 -0.95 19.18 11.25
N LYS A 57 -1.51 20.29 10.72
CA LYS A 57 -2.37 20.29 9.53
C LYS A 57 -1.64 20.89 8.33
N CYS A 58 -1.66 20.18 7.22
CA CYS A 58 -1.28 20.69 5.91
C CYS A 58 -2.52 21.21 5.17
N SER A 59 -2.45 22.44 4.66
CA SER A 59 -3.53 23.08 3.88
C SER A 59 -3.16 23.30 2.41
N LEU A 60 -2.12 22.61 1.92
CA LEU A 60 -1.73 22.71 0.52
C LEU A 60 -2.81 22.11 -0.38
N SER A 61 -3.14 22.81 -1.47
CA SER A 61 -4.07 22.30 -2.46
C SER A 61 -3.54 21.05 -3.16
N VAL A 62 -4.44 20.19 -3.63
CA VAL A 62 -4.11 19.01 -4.44
C VAL A 62 -3.23 19.36 -5.66
N LYS A 63 -3.45 20.52 -6.28
CA LYS A 63 -2.63 21.01 -7.40
C LYS A 63 -1.18 21.32 -6.99
N VAL A 64 -0.99 21.86 -5.79
CA VAL A 64 0.35 22.14 -5.28
C VAL A 64 1.05 20.83 -4.93
N LEU A 65 0.35 19.92 -4.24
CA LEU A 65 0.87 18.59 -3.92
C LEU A 65 1.26 17.80 -5.18
N SER A 66 0.47 17.88 -6.24
CA SER A 66 0.77 17.18 -7.50
C SER A 66 2.03 17.69 -8.17
N ASN A 67 2.29 19.00 -8.10
CA ASN A 67 3.52 19.60 -8.60
C ASN A 67 4.74 19.17 -7.77
N PHE A 68 4.63 19.10 -6.44
CA PHE A 68 5.72 18.62 -5.58
C PHE A 68 6.06 17.15 -5.80
N MET A 69 5.05 16.34 -6.11
CA MET A 69 5.18 14.90 -6.30
C MET A 69 5.44 14.50 -7.77
N ASP A 70 5.56 15.48 -8.68
CA ASP A 70 5.70 15.29 -10.13
C ASP A 70 4.69 14.28 -10.69
N THR A 71 3.41 14.48 -10.35
CA THR A 71 2.32 13.55 -10.71
C THR A 71 1.02 14.30 -10.99
N THR A 72 -0.05 13.58 -11.34
CA THR A 72 -1.33 14.21 -11.66
C THR A 72 -2.16 14.53 -10.41
N THR A 73 -3.06 15.50 -10.51
CA THR A 73 -4.02 15.81 -9.43
C THR A 73 -4.94 14.63 -9.12
N GLN A 74 -5.25 13.81 -10.13
CA GLN A 74 -6.04 12.58 -9.97
C GLN A 74 -5.28 11.55 -9.14
N ASP A 75 -3.98 11.34 -9.41
CA ASP A 75 -3.14 10.41 -8.65
C ASP A 75 -2.98 10.84 -7.20
N ILE A 76 -2.78 12.14 -6.95
CA ILE A 76 -2.77 12.68 -5.57
C ILE A 76 -4.12 12.46 -4.88
N THR A 77 -5.23 12.75 -5.55
CA THR A 77 -6.56 12.56 -4.96
C THR A 77 -6.81 11.10 -4.59
N SER A 78 -6.44 10.18 -5.48
CA SER A 78 -6.53 8.74 -5.24
C SER A 78 -5.65 8.33 -4.06
N THR A 79 -4.41 8.83 -4.03
CA THR A 79 -3.45 8.54 -2.96
C THR A 79 -3.92 9.05 -1.61
N LEU A 80 -4.39 10.29 -1.52
CA LEU A 80 -4.96 10.88 -0.30
C LEU A 80 -6.17 10.07 0.18
N LYS A 81 -7.03 9.62 -0.74
CA LYS A 81 -8.15 8.75 -0.39
C LYS A 81 -7.65 7.44 0.22
N LYS A 82 -6.67 6.78 -0.40
CA LYS A 82 -6.11 5.53 0.10
C LYS A 82 -5.48 5.68 1.48
N LEU A 83 -4.64 6.71 1.67
CA LEU A 83 -4.05 7.04 2.96
C LEU A 83 -5.14 7.27 4.02
N SER A 84 -6.25 7.90 3.67
CA SER A 84 -7.39 8.08 4.58
C SER A 84 -8.12 6.76 4.86
N ASP A 85 -8.34 5.90 3.85
CA ASP A 85 -8.98 4.60 4.01
C ASP A 85 -8.14 3.66 4.90
N PHE A 86 -6.80 3.77 4.84
CA PHE A 86 -5.86 3.07 5.72
C PHE A 86 -5.72 3.70 7.12
N GLY A 87 -6.40 4.82 7.40
CA GLY A 87 -6.33 5.51 8.68
C GLY A 87 -4.99 6.23 8.94
N ILE A 88 -4.16 6.40 7.92
CA ILE A 88 -2.85 7.06 8.03
C ILE A 88 -3.00 8.57 8.12
N ILE A 89 -3.97 9.12 7.39
CA ILE A 89 -4.30 10.55 7.42
C ILE A 89 -5.77 10.76 7.76
N GLN A 90 -6.05 11.92 8.33
CA GLN A 90 -7.38 12.49 8.41
C GLN A 90 -7.49 13.60 7.36
N SER A 91 -8.50 13.53 6.48
CA SER A 91 -8.78 14.59 5.51
C SER A 91 -10.03 15.39 5.93
N ASN A 92 -9.92 16.71 5.99
CA ASN A 92 -11.07 17.61 5.99
C ASN A 92 -11.23 18.23 4.59
N ARG A 93 -12.03 17.56 3.76
CA ARG A 93 -12.21 17.92 2.35
C ARG A 93 -12.80 19.31 2.15
N SER A 94 -13.66 19.77 3.07
CA SER A 94 -14.28 21.09 2.97
C SER A 94 -13.26 22.23 3.11
N LEU A 95 -12.17 21.98 3.82
CA LEU A 95 -11.12 22.98 4.08
C LEU A 95 -9.81 22.70 3.31
N ASN A 96 -9.75 21.63 2.52
CA ASN A 96 -8.51 21.10 1.94
C ASN A 96 -7.40 20.92 2.98
N GLU A 97 -7.76 20.42 4.17
CA GLU A 97 -6.81 20.15 5.23
C GLU A 97 -6.54 18.65 5.37
N PHE A 98 -5.28 18.32 5.62
CA PHE A 98 -4.81 16.97 5.85
C PHE A 98 -3.98 16.94 7.12
N LYS A 99 -4.28 15.98 8.00
CA LYS A 99 -3.50 15.72 9.21
C LYS A 99 -2.97 14.30 9.17
N VAL A 100 -1.67 14.13 9.36
CA VAL A 100 -1.08 12.80 9.49
C VAL A 100 -1.36 12.26 10.88
N LEU A 101 -1.97 11.07 10.96
CA LEU A 101 -2.30 10.37 12.19
C LEU A 101 -1.22 9.34 12.54
N GLN A 102 -0.69 8.66 11.53
CA GLN A 102 0.36 7.66 11.67
C GLN A 102 1.58 8.09 10.83
N PRO A 103 2.60 8.72 11.43
CA PRO A 103 3.74 9.22 10.69
C PRO A 103 4.70 8.11 10.28
N ASP A 104 4.84 7.07 11.11
CA ASP A 104 5.63 5.89 10.81
C ASP A 104 4.76 4.84 10.11
N LEU A 105 5.01 4.66 8.81
CA LEU A 105 4.28 3.70 7.99
C LEU A 105 4.84 2.29 8.09
N GLU A 106 6.00 2.05 8.70
CA GLU A 106 6.61 0.70 8.77
C GLU A 106 5.72 -0.30 9.52
N GLN A 107 5.10 0.16 10.61
CA GLN A 107 4.16 -0.63 11.41
C GLN A 107 2.71 -0.53 10.95
N SER A 108 2.45 0.19 9.85
CA SER A 108 1.11 0.31 9.28
C SER A 108 0.79 -0.89 8.37
N PRO A 109 -0.49 -1.11 8.02
CA PRO A 109 -0.88 -2.04 6.95
C PRO A 109 -0.05 -1.90 5.65
N ILE A 110 0.37 -0.67 5.33
CA ILE A 110 1.18 -0.36 4.14
C ILE A 110 2.62 -0.86 4.31
N GLY A 111 3.21 -0.68 5.49
CA GLY A 111 4.57 -1.13 5.78
C GLY A 111 4.68 -2.65 5.81
N LEU A 112 3.72 -3.32 6.46
CA LEU A 112 3.68 -4.78 6.48
C LEU A 112 3.46 -5.38 5.08
N ALA A 113 2.58 -4.77 4.26
CA ALA A 113 2.42 -5.16 2.86
C ALA A 113 3.71 -4.93 2.05
N GLN A 114 4.48 -3.87 2.35
CA GLN A 114 5.79 -3.65 1.73
C GLN A 114 6.78 -4.76 2.09
N SER A 115 6.82 -5.19 3.36
CA SER A 115 7.70 -6.28 3.82
C SER A 115 7.37 -7.59 3.11
N LEU A 116 6.09 -7.93 2.98
CA LEU A 116 5.65 -9.08 2.20
C LEU A 116 6.11 -8.99 0.74
N LEU A 117 5.93 -7.83 0.11
CA LEU A 117 6.33 -7.67 -1.29
C LEU A 117 7.82 -7.82 -1.51
N ARG A 118 8.64 -7.27 -0.61
CA ARG A 118 10.10 -7.43 -0.67
C ARG A 118 10.51 -8.89 -0.49
N LEU A 119 9.87 -9.59 0.45
CA LEU A 119 10.10 -11.01 0.63
C LEU A 119 9.80 -11.82 -0.64
N LEU A 120 8.71 -11.50 -1.35
CA LEU A 120 8.36 -12.16 -2.61
C LEU A 120 9.34 -11.84 -3.76
N VAL A 121 10.05 -10.72 -3.70
CA VAL A 121 11.16 -10.41 -4.64
C VAL A 121 12.40 -11.22 -4.26
N ASP A 122 12.75 -11.26 -2.98
CA ASP A 122 13.99 -11.87 -2.49
C ASP A 122 13.92 -13.41 -2.50
N LYS A 123 12.74 -13.97 -2.21
CA LYS A 123 12.48 -15.41 -2.09
C LYS A 123 11.19 -15.80 -2.86
N PRO A 124 11.17 -15.73 -4.20
CA PRO A 124 9.95 -15.93 -5.00
C PRO A 124 9.33 -17.33 -4.89
N ASP A 125 10.11 -18.32 -4.44
CA ASP A 125 9.68 -19.71 -4.27
C ASP A 125 9.29 -20.07 -2.82
N CYS A 126 9.29 -19.10 -1.89
CA CYS A 126 8.96 -19.40 -0.49
C CYS A 126 7.48 -19.78 -0.32
N SER A 127 7.25 -20.85 0.45
CA SER A 127 5.91 -21.31 0.81
C SER A 127 5.20 -20.32 1.73
N PHE A 128 3.88 -20.43 1.88
CA PHE A 128 3.11 -19.55 2.74
C PHE A 128 3.55 -19.62 4.21
N GLN A 129 3.88 -20.83 4.69
CA GLN A 129 4.44 -21.01 6.03
C GLN A 129 5.79 -20.32 6.15
N GLN A 130 6.68 -20.50 5.16
CA GLN A 130 7.97 -19.82 5.15
C GLN A 130 7.81 -18.30 5.11
N GLN A 131 6.80 -17.77 4.41
CA GLN A 131 6.52 -16.34 4.40
C GLN A 131 6.12 -15.81 5.78
N ALA A 132 5.23 -16.53 6.46
CA ALA A 132 4.79 -16.19 7.80
C ALA A 132 5.97 -16.24 8.80
N ASP A 133 6.81 -17.28 8.70
CA ASP A 133 7.99 -17.45 9.55
C ASP A 133 9.01 -16.32 9.33
N GLU A 134 9.29 -15.95 8.07
CA GLU A 134 10.24 -14.88 7.71
C GLU A 134 9.77 -13.50 8.14
N LEU A 135 8.45 -13.25 8.06
CA LEU A 135 7.83 -12.01 8.53
C LEU A 135 7.52 -12.03 10.03
N GLN A 136 7.73 -13.16 10.72
CA GLN A 136 7.41 -13.39 12.12
C GLN A 136 5.95 -13.08 12.47
N VAL A 137 5.03 -13.48 11.58
CA VAL A 137 3.58 -13.33 11.75
C VAL A 137 2.90 -14.68 11.73
N SER A 138 1.67 -14.75 12.24
CA SER A 138 0.81 -15.91 12.05
C SER A 138 0.35 -16.04 10.59
N LEU A 139 -0.09 -17.24 10.20
CA LEU A 139 -0.71 -17.45 8.89
C LEU A 139 -1.93 -16.52 8.69
N GLN A 140 -2.75 -16.34 9.71
CA GLN A 140 -3.92 -15.46 9.65
C GLN A 140 -3.53 -14.00 9.40
N GLU A 141 -2.46 -13.52 10.04
CA GLU A 141 -1.94 -12.18 9.76
C GLU A 141 -1.38 -12.08 8.35
N LEU A 142 -0.69 -13.11 7.86
CA LEU A 142 -0.22 -13.17 6.47
C LEU A 142 -1.38 -13.05 5.47
N GLU A 143 -2.51 -13.72 5.70
CA GLU A 143 -3.73 -13.57 4.87
C GLU A 143 -4.22 -12.11 4.83
N ILE A 144 -4.20 -11.42 5.97
CA ILE A 144 -4.56 -10.00 6.07
C ILE A 144 -3.59 -9.14 5.24
N LEU A 145 -2.29 -9.45 5.26
CA LEU A 145 -1.29 -8.74 4.45
C LEU A 145 -1.53 -8.88 2.95
N TYR A 146 -1.90 -10.08 2.50
CA TYR A 146 -2.34 -10.28 1.11
C TYR A 146 -3.60 -9.48 0.78
N GLY A 147 -4.54 -9.37 1.73
CA GLY A 147 -5.69 -8.47 1.61
C GLY A 147 -5.30 -7.01 1.39
N TYR A 148 -4.35 -6.49 2.17
CA TYR A 148 -3.84 -5.13 1.99
C TYR A 148 -3.13 -4.94 0.66
N PHE A 149 -2.34 -5.92 0.23
CA PHE A 149 -1.70 -5.88 -1.09
C PHE A 149 -2.73 -5.73 -2.23
N VAL A 150 -3.81 -6.49 -2.18
CA VAL A 150 -4.92 -6.40 -3.15
C VAL A 150 -5.57 -5.00 -3.14
N ILE A 151 -5.69 -4.38 -1.96
CA ILE A 151 -6.21 -3.01 -1.83
C ILE A 151 -5.24 -1.97 -2.40
N ILE A 152 -3.92 -2.17 -2.24
CA ILE A 152 -2.89 -1.28 -2.79
C ILE A 152 -2.86 -1.35 -4.32
N LEU A 153 -3.14 -2.53 -4.91
CA LEU A 153 -3.23 -2.71 -6.37
C LEU A 153 -4.49 -2.12 -7.01
N LYS A 154 -5.56 -1.90 -6.24
CA LYS A 154 -6.76 -1.17 -6.70
C LYS A 154 -6.46 0.32 -6.79
#